data_AF-A0A378FYN7-F1
#
_entry.id   AF-A0A378FYN7-F1
#
_cell.length_a   1.000
_cell.length_b   1.000
_cell.length_c   1.000
_cell.angle_alpha   90.00
_cell.angle_beta   90.00
_cell.angle_gamma   90.00
#
_symmetry.space_group_name_H-M   'P 1'
#
loop_
_entity.id
_entity.type
_entity.pdbx_description
1 polymer ?
#
loop_
_entity_poly.entity_id
_entity_poly.type
_entity_poly.pdbx_seq_one_letter_code
_entity_poly.pdbx_strand_id
1 'polypeptide(L)'
;MRPGSRPLIDAALSRLTIRANIVQEIGHPATLFPMVESGIGISVLPALALPLPQGSHLTVKRLTPVMERQLMLACRKNRSLSTAAQALWEIVREEGENLTAARVEDPLYQR
;
A
#
# COMPACT_ATOMS: atom_id res chain seq x y z
N MET A 1 -14.97 7.80 1.53
CA MET A 1 -14.67 6.41 1.16
C MET A 1 -13.20 6.34 0.76
N ARG A 2 -12.30 5.82 1.61
CA ARG A 2 -10.92 5.56 1.18
C ARG A 2 -10.99 4.40 0.18
N PRO A 3 -10.51 4.53 -1.08
CA PRO A 3 -10.37 3.36 -1.93
C PRO A 3 -9.37 2.42 -1.24
N GLY A 4 -9.88 1.34 -0.66
CA GLY A 4 -9.05 0.30 -0.04
C GLY A 4 -8.28 -0.47 -1.11
N SER A 5 -7.29 -1.27 -0.71
CA SER A 5 -6.56 -2.17 -1.62
C SER A 5 -7.43 -3.29 -2.19
N ARG A 6 -8.61 -3.53 -1.61
CA ARG A 6 -9.42 -4.72 -1.90
C ARG A 6 -9.86 -4.85 -3.37
N PRO A 7 -10.43 -3.82 -4.04
CA PRO A 7 -10.80 -3.96 -5.44
C PRO A 7 -9.63 -4.30 -6.36
N LEU A 8 -8.43 -3.80 -6.06
CA LEU A 8 -7.21 -4.12 -6.82
C LEU A 8 -6.75 -5.55 -6.58
N ILE A 9 -6.82 -6.02 -5.33
CA ILE A 9 -6.49 -7.41 -4.97
C ILE A 9 -7.48 -8.37 -5.66
N ASP A 10 -8.78 -8.09 -5.58
CA ASP A 10 -9.82 -8.92 -6.21
C ASP A 10 -9.67 -8.98 -7.73
N ALA A 11 -9.42 -7.82 -8.37
CA ALA A 11 -9.14 -7.77 -9.80
C ALA A 11 -7.90 -8.58 -10.18
N ALA A 12 -6.84 -8.54 -9.36
CA ALA A 12 -5.63 -9.31 -9.59
C ALA A 12 -5.86 -10.81 -9.44
N LEU A 13 -6.54 -11.25 -8.38
CA LEU A 13 -6.90 -12.65 -8.14
C LEU A 13 -7.76 -13.19 -9.28
N SER A 14 -8.78 -12.43 -9.69
CA SER A 14 -9.66 -12.77 -10.82
C SER A 14 -8.87 -12.91 -12.13
N ARG A 15 -8.03 -11.92 -12.47
CA ARG A 15 -7.19 -11.95 -13.68
C ARG A 15 -6.24 -13.14 -13.72
N LEU A 16 -5.74 -13.57 -12.56
CA LEU A 16 -4.85 -14.73 -12.43
C LEU A 16 -5.61 -16.05 -12.23
N THR A 17 -6.95 -16.03 -12.23
CA THR A 17 -7.80 -17.20 -11.98
C THR A 17 -7.50 -17.89 -10.64
N ILE A 18 -7.09 -17.10 -9.64
CA ILE A 18 -6.82 -17.58 -8.28
C ILE A 18 -8.12 -17.52 -7.47
N ARG A 19 -8.55 -18.68 -6.97
CA ARG A 19 -9.65 -18.76 -5.99
C ARG A 19 -9.07 -18.69 -4.58
N ALA A 20 -9.12 -17.50 -3.97
CA ALA A 20 -8.74 -17.32 -2.58
C ALA A 20 -9.91 -17.69 -1.65
N ASN A 21 -9.63 -18.45 -0.59
CA ASN A 21 -10.58 -18.66 0.49
C ASN A 21 -10.49 -17.48 1.48
N ILE A 22 -11.33 -16.47 1.30
CA ILE A 22 -11.35 -15.28 2.15
C ILE A 22 -12.16 -15.58 3.42
N VAL A 23 -11.45 -15.89 4.50
CA VAL A 23 -12.07 -16.19 5.81
C VAL A 23 -12.40 -14.93 6.62
N GLN A 24 -11.69 -13.83 6.38
CA GLN A 24 -11.89 -12.58 7.11
C GLN A 24 -11.41 -11.36 6.30
N GLU A 25 -12.11 -10.23 6.45
CA GLU A 25 -11.71 -8.95 5.86
C GLU A 25 -11.30 -7.95 6.95
N ILE A 26 -10.10 -7.41 6.82
CA ILE A 26 -9.52 -6.47 7.80
C ILE A 26 -9.23 -5.13 7.13
N GLY A 27 -9.74 -4.04 7.73
CA GLY A 27 -9.64 -2.69 7.18
C GLY A 27 -8.35 -1.94 7.52
N HIS A 28 -7.56 -2.40 8.49
CA HIS A 28 -6.36 -1.67 8.95
C HIS A 28 -5.18 -2.60 9.32
N PRO A 29 -3.94 -2.32 8.87
CA PRO A 29 -2.78 -3.17 9.14
C PRO A 29 -2.50 -3.44 10.62
N ALA A 30 -2.78 -2.47 11.51
CA ALA A 30 -2.55 -2.64 12.95
C ALA A 30 -3.34 -3.81 13.56
N THR A 31 -4.52 -4.14 13.01
CA THR A 31 -5.31 -5.31 13.42
C THR A 31 -4.89 -6.56 12.64
N LEU A 32 -4.41 -6.38 11.41
CA LEU A 32 -4.04 -7.48 10.52
C LEU A 32 -2.78 -8.21 11.00
N PHE A 33 -1.73 -7.49 11.39
CA PHE A 33 -0.45 -8.13 11.71
C PHE A 33 -0.54 -9.11 12.88
N PRO A 34 -1.15 -8.77 14.04
CA PRO A 34 -1.28 -9.72 15.14
C PRO A 34 -2.09 -10.97 14.78
N MET A 35 -3.05 -10.85 13.85
CA MET A 35 -3.84 -11.99 13.37
C MET A 35 -3.04 -12.96 12.50
N VAL A 36 -2.17 -12.43 11.65
CA VAL A 36 -1.25 -13.26 10.86
C VAL A 36 -0.22 -13.90 11.79
N GLU A 37 0.29 -13.15 12.77
CA GLU A 37 1.23 -13.68 13.77
C GLU A 37 0.64 -14.78 14.64
N SER A 38 -0.66 -14.70 14.96
CA SER A 38 -1.37 -15.74 15.71
C SER A 38 -1.76 -16.96 14.87
N GLY A 39 -1.44 -16.97 13.57
CA GLY A 39 -1.64 -18.13 12.70
C GLY A 39 -3.03 -18.23 12.06
N ILE A 40 -3.83 -17.14 12.05
CA ILE A 40 -5.15 -17.14 11.40
C ILE A 40 -5.03 -17.32 9.87
N GLY A 41 -3.89 -16.95 9.28
CA GLY A 41 -3.61 -17.17 7.87
C GLY A 41 -2.51 -16.25 7.33
N ILE A 42 -2.60 -15.91 6.05
CA ILE A 42 -1.74 -14.94 5.36
C ILE A 42 -2.57 -13.76 4.86
N SER A 43 -1.92 -12.65 4.52
CA SER A 43 -2.60 -11.49 3.97
C SER A 43 -1.80 -10.79 2.87
N VAL A 44 -2.52 -10.08 2.01
CA VAL A 44 -1.97 -9.22 0.96
C VAL A 44 -2.11 -7.77 1.41
N LEU A 45 -0.98 -7.07 1.52
CA LEU A 45 -0.93 -5.65 1.87
C LEU A 45 -0.22 -4.85 0.78
N PRO A 46 -0.57 -3.56 0.59
CA PRO A 46 0.26 -2.66 -0.20
C PRO A 46 1.59 -2.45 0.53
N ALA A 47 2.69 -2.34 -0.22
CA ALA A 47 4.01 -2.17 0.35
C ALA A 47 4.17 -0.87 1.18
N LEU A 48 3.28 0.12 1.01
CA LEU A 48 3.22 1.32 1.87
C LEU A 48 2.84 1.01 3.34
N ALA A 49 2.29 -0.17 3.63
CA ALA A 49 2.00 -0.59 4.99
C ALA A 49 3.23 -1.18 5.72
N LEU A 50 4.41 -1.10 5.10
CA LEU A 50 5.70 -1.48 5.67
C LEU A 50 6.45 -0.26 6.22
N PRO A 51 7.40 -0.43 7.15
CA PRO A 51 7.91 -1.71 7.70
C PRO A 51 6.90 -2.41 8.61
N LEU A 52 7.15 -3.69 8.89
CA LEU A 52 6.41 -4.41 9.92
C LEU A 52 6.60 -3.74 11.30
N PRO A 53 5.65 -3.91 12.23
CA PRO A 53 5.82 -3.45 13.60
C PRO A 53 7.11 -3.98 14.22
N GLN A 54 7.73 -3.19 15.09
CA GLN A 54 8.94 -3.59 15.78
C GLN A 54 8.70 -4.87 16.60
N GLY A 55 9.62 -5.83 16.51
CA GLY A 55 9.49 -7.13 17.18
C GLY A 55 8.57 -8.11 16.45
N SER A 56 8.03 -7.76 15.28
CA SER A 56 7.22 -8.68 14.49
C SER A 56 8.04 -9.89 14.02
N HIS A 57 7.42 -11.07 14.08
CA HIS A 57 7.97 -12.32 13.56
C HIS A 57 7.47 -12.64 12.15
N LEU A 58 6.73 -11.72 11.53
CA LEU A 58 6.20 -11.90 10.19
C LEU A 58 7.30 -11.82 9.13
N THR A 59 7.12 -12.62 8.08
CA THR A 59 7.94 -12.52 6.86
C THR A 59 7.11 -11.90 5.75
N VAL A 60 7.68 -10.91 5.07
CA VAL A 60 7.06 -10.29 3.88
C VAL A 60 7.62 -10.98 2.63
N LYS A 61 6.74 -11.38 1.72
CA LYS A 61 7.12 -11.88 0.40
C LYS A 61 6.53 -11.01 -0.70
N ARG A 62 7.36 -10.67 -1.67
CA ARG A 62 6.90 -9.99 -2.89
C ARG A 62 6.02 -10.92 -3.70
N LEU A 63 4.93 -10.38 -4.25
CA LEU A 63 4.05 -11.11 -5.17
C LEU A 63 4.49 -10.88 -6.62
N THR A 64 4.46 -11.94 -7.42
CA THR A 64 4.70 -11.91 -8.87
C THR A 64 3.48 -12.50 -9.60
N PRO A 65 2.86 -11.79 -10.55
CA PRO A 65 3.22 -10.44 -11.01
C PRO A 65 2.90 -9.35 -9.98
N VAL A 66 3.64 -8.24 -10.04
CA VAL A 66 3.46 -7.07 -9.17
C VAL A 66 2.26 -6.25 -9.66
N MET A 67 1.35 -5.92 -8.75
CA MET A 67 0.20 -5.05 -9.02
C MET A 67 0.47 -3.65 -8.46
N GLU A 68 0.48 -2.65 -9.34
CA GLU A 68 0.79 -1.27 -8.96
C GLU A 68 -0.45 -0.39 -8.97
N ARG A 69 -0.46 0.62 -8.09
CA ARG A 69 -1.41 1.72 -8.13
C ARG A 69 -0.67 3.04 -7.99
N GLN A 70 -1.13 4.05 -8.70
CA GLN A 70 -0.56 5.39 -8.58
C GLN A 70 -1.20 6.15 -7.41
N LEU A 71 -0.37 6.86 -6.65
CA LEU A 71 -0.78 7.86 -5.68
C LEU A 71 -0.63 9.23 -6.33
N MET A 72 -1.66 10.07 -6.21
CA MET A 72 -1.72 11.35 -6.90
C MET A 72 -2.10 12.45 -5.92
N LEU A 73 -1.48 13.62 -6.08
CA LEU A 73 -1.97 14.88 -5.53
C LEU A 73 -3.03 15.45 -6.48
N ALA A 74 -4.15 15.91 -5.92
CA ALA A 74 -5.27 16.42 -6.71
C ALA A 74 -5.70 17.80 -6.19
N CYS A 75 -5.89 18.74 -7.11
CA CYS A 75 -6.44 20.07 -6.84
C CYS A 75 -7.60 20.36 -7.80
N ARG A 76 -8.52 21.25 -7.40
CA ARG A 76 -9.66 21.62 -8.26
C ARG A 76 -9.17 22.54 -9.38
N LYS A 77 -9.52 22.21 -10.63
CA LYS A 77 -9.29 23.09 -11.78
C LYS A 77 -9.92 24.46 -11.50
N ASN A 78 -9.18 25.54 -11.80
CA ASN A 78 -9.58 26.94 -11.60
C ASN A 78 -9.73 27.40 -10.14
N ARG A 79 -9.07 26.74 -9.19
CA ARG A 79 -8.94 27.25 -7.83
C ARG A 79 -7.47 27.29 -7.46
N SER A 80 -6.96 28.47 -7.13
CA SER A 80 -5.63 28.61 -6.56
C SER A 80 -5.59 27.94 -5.18
N LEU A 81 -4.45 27.30 -4.87
CA LEU A 81 -4.17 26.86 -3.52
C LEU A 81 -3.96 28.09 -2.63
N SER A 82 -4.40 28.03 -1.39
CA SER A 82 -3.98 29.02 -0.39
C SER A 82 -2.47 28.87 -0.14
N THR A 83 -1.82 29.88 0.42
CA THR A 83 -0.38 29.82 0.73
C THR A 83 -0.02 28.60 1.57
N ALA A 84 -0.81 28.28 2.59
CA ALA A 84 -0.60 27.09 3.41
C ALA A 84 -0.80 25.77 2.63
N ALA A 85 -1.79 25.72 1.72
CA ALA A 85 -2.03 24.54 0.91
C ALA A 85 -0.94 24.34 -0.17
N GLN A 86 -0.38 25.43 -0.71
CA GLN A 86 0.75 25.40 -1.63
C GLN A 86 2.00 24.86 -0.94
N ALA A 87 2.31 25.36 0.27
CA ALA A 87 3.44 24.86 1.06
C ALA A 87 3.30 23.35 1.35
N LEU A 88 2.10 22.89 1.74
CA LEU A 88 1.85 21.47 1.95
C LEU A 88 1.97 20.67 0.64
N TRP A 89 1.48 21.20 -0.48
CA TRP A 89 1.58 20.55 -1.78
C TRP A 89 3.04 20.29 -2.17
N GLU A 90 3.91 21.27 -1.96
CA GLU A 90 5.34 21.16 -2.24
C GLU A 90 6.02 20.12 -1.37
N ILE A 91 5.75 20.12 -0.05
CA ILE A 91 6.28 19.11 0.87
C ILE A 91 5.85 17.71 0.45
N VAL A 92 4.55 17.49 0.19
CA VAL A 92 4.06 16.16 -0.17
C VAL A 92 4.60 15.71 -1.54
N ARG A 93 4.82 16.65 -2.48
CA ARG A 93 5.47 16.34 -3.76
C ARG A 93 6.91 15.87 -3.54
N GLU A 94 7.69 16.60 -2.77
CA GLU A 94 9.08 16.25 -2.45
C GLU A 94 9.18 14.90 -1.72
N GLU A 95 8.35 14.69 -0.70
CA GLU A 95 8.29 13.39 -0.01
C GLU A 95 7.87 12.24 -0.94
N GLY A 96 6.96 12.52 -1.89
CA GLY A 96 6.57 11.55 -2.91
C GLY A 96 7.73 11.16 -3.84
N GLU A 97 8.58 12.12 -4.22
CA GLU A 97 9.79 11.90 -5.00
C GLU A 97 10.82 11.08 -4.20
N ASN A 98 11.07 11.44 -2.93
CA ASN A 98 11.97 10.71 -2.03
C ASN A 98 11.55 9.25 -1.82
N LEU A 99 10.26 9.02 -1.56
CA LEU A 99 9.70 7.67 -1.42
C LEU A 99 9.82 6.86 -2.72
N THR A 100 9.74 7.51 -3.88
CA THR A 100 9.90 6.84 -5.17
C THR A 100 11.36 6.47 -5.42
N ALA A 101 12.31 7.35 -5.07
CA ALA A 101 13.73 7.08 -5.16
C ALA A 101 14.15 5.94 -4.22
N ALA A 102 13.71 5.97 -2.96
CA ALA A 102 14.03 4.93 -1.98
C ALA A 102 13.56 3.52 -2.40
N ARG A 103 12.47 3.42 -3.17
CA ARG A 103 12.01 2.13 -3.73
C ARG A 103 12.96 1.53 -4.74
N VAL A 104 13.79 2.30 -5.43
CA VAL A 104 14.73 1.74 -6.43
C VAL A 104 15.78 0.88 -5.73
N GLU A 105 16.16 1.25 -4.51
CA GLU A 105 17.20 0.59 -3.73
C GLU A 105 16.66 -0.52 -2.80
N ASP A 106 15.35 -0.59 -2.59
CA ASP A 106 14.72 -1.57 -1.70
C ASP A 106 14.63 -2.96 -2.37
N PRO A 107 15.19 -4.04 -1.75
CA PRO A 107 15.13 -5.40 -2.26
C PRO A 107 13.70 -5.91 -2.51
N LEU A 108 12.69 -5.41 -1.80
CA LEU A 108 11.29 -5.74 -2.04
C LEU A 108 10.76 -5.20 -3.38
N TYR A 109 11.49 -4.28 -4.02
CA TYR A 109 11.13 -3.64 -5.28
C TYR A 109 12.12 -3.95 -6.42
N GLN A 110 13.27 -4.57 -6.14
CA GLN A 110 14.23 -5.06 -7.13
C GLN A 110 13.79 -6.37 -7.81
N ARG A 111 14.08 -6.51 -9.12
CA ARG A 111 13.64 -7.64 -9.97
C ARG A 111 14.41 -8.92 -9.70
#